data_AF-A0A1H0B6X8-F1
#
_entry.id   AF-A0A1H0B6X8-F1
#
_cell.length_a   1.000
_cell.length_b   1.000
_cell.length_c   1.000
_cell.angle_alpha   90.00
_cell.angle_beta   90.00
_cell.angle_gamma   90.00
#
_symmetry.space_group_name_H-M   'P 1'
#
loop_
_entity.id
_entity.type
_entity.pdbx_description
1 polymer ?
#
loop_
_entity_poly.entity_id
_entity_poly.type
_entity_poly.pdbx_seq_one_letter_code
_entity_poly.pdbx_strand_id
1 'polypeptide(L)'
;MVAVHDGGGSGRRPPAPAPPPDGAQAHTIDVEPHMIPELAATFAEQAEILSKEIDRARRDLKIHKPWLGDPVSVEAARLFNKHFTDDALSLVNVLTQLVGEYKAHREALMAAAKRYNMTEHTNAALLERGLSL
;
A
#
# COMPACT_ATOMS: atom_id res chain seq x y z
N MET A 1 13.21 -28.40 -56.05
CA MET A 1 13.80 -28.92 -54.80
C MET A 1 12.92 -28.42 -53.68
N VAL A 2 12.21 -29.31 -52.99
CA VAL A 2 11.29 -29.00 -51.88
C VAL A 2 12.08 -29.02 -50.58
N ALA A 3 11.82 -28.07 -49.69
CA ALA A 3 12.02 -28.22 -48.26
C ALA A 3 10.84 -27.56 -47.53
N VAL A 4 10.23 -28.34 -46.64
CA VAL A 4 9.08 -28.02 -45.79
C VAL A 4 9.52 -28.22 -44.33
N HIS A 5 8.81 -27.54 -43.40
CA HIS A 5 8.81 -27.57 -41.91
C HIS A 5 9.84 -26.65 -41.22
N ASP A 6 9.55 -25.91 -40.13
CA ASP A 6 8.48 -25.88 -39.09
C ASP A 6 8.26 -24.39 -38.65
N GLY A 7 7.11 -23.89 -38.20
CA GLY A 7 6.32 -24.33 -37.04
C GLY A 7 6.79 -23.58 -35.76
N GLY A 8 6.08 -22.54 -35.30
CA GLY A 8 6.40 -21.93 -34.00
C GLY A 8 5.73 -20.58 -33.69
N GLY A 9 4.52 -20.61 -33.16
CA GLY A 9 3.82 -19.43 -32.64
C GLY A 9 4.49 -18.86 -31.40
N SER A 10 4.97 -17.62 -31.47
CA SER A 10 5.37 -16.85 -30.27
C SER A 10 4.22 -15.98 -29.82
N GLY A 11 3.43 -16.51 -28.88
CA GLY A 11 2.60 -15.70 -28.01
C GLY A 11 3.49 -14.69 -27.27
N ARG A 12 3.26 -13.40 -27.51
CA ARG A 12 3.94 -12.32 -26.79
C ARG A 12 3.55 -12.41 -25.31
N ARG A 13 4.44 -12.98 -24.49
CA ARG A 13 4.36 -12.86 -23.03
C ARG A 13 4.45 -11.35 -22.69
N PRO A 14 3.56 -10.80 -21.85
CA PRO A 14 3.72 -9.43 -21.36
C PRO A 14 5.10 -9.28 -20.70
N PRO A 15 5.77 -8.12 -20.84
CA PRO A 15 7.03 -7.89 -20.15
C PRO A 15 6.84 -8.11 -18.65
N ALA A 16 7.78 -8.82 -18.03
CA ALA A 16 7.77 -9.03 -16.59
C ALA A 16 7.74 -7.67 -15.87
N PRO A 17 7.01 -7.54 -14.74
CA PRO A 17 7.02 -6.32 -13.96
C PRO A 17 8.46 -5.96 -13.57
N ALA A 18 8.79 -4.67 -13.70
CA ALA A 18 10.13 -4.16 -13.38
C ALA A 18 10.51 -4.53 -11.93
N PRO A 19 11.78 -4.90 -11.70
CA PRO A 19 12.25 -5.17 -10.35
C PRO A 19 12.04 -3.92 -9.47
N PRO A 20 11.65 -4.09 -8.20
CA PRO A 20 11.49 -2.98 -7.28
C PRO A 20 12.82 -2.21 -7.16
N PRO A 21 12.77 -0.87 -6.97
CA PRO A 21 13.96 -0.04 -6.88
C PRO A 21 14.90 -0.53 -5.77
N ASP A 22 16.19 -0.57 -6.09
CA ASP A 22 17.27 -0.95 -5.15
C ASP A 22 17.15 -0.14 -3.86
N GLY A 23 16.91 -0.84 -2.75
CA GLY A 23 16.79 -0.23 -1.41
C GLY A 23 15.42 -0.37 -0.74
N ALA A 24 14.39 -0.85 -1.43
CA ALA A 24 13.17 -1.31 -0.77
C ALA A 24 13.46 -2.64 -0.06
N GLN A 25 14.00 -2.57 1.16
CA GLN A 25 14.06 -3.73 2.04
C GLN A 25 12.61 -4.18 2.25
N ALA A 26 12.22 -5.29 1.62
CA ALA A 26 10.94 -5.91 1.88
C ALA A 26 10.96 -6.41 3.33
N HIS A 27 10.46 -5.59 4.25
CA HIS A 27 10.23 -5.99 5.62
C HIS A 27 9.18 -7.10 5.59
N THR A 28 9.67 -8.34 5.67
CA THR A 28 8.83 -9.53 5.67
C THR A 28 8.38 -9.74 7.11
N ILE A 29 7.07 -9.74 7.32
CA ILE A 29 6.47 -9.99 8.63
C ILE A 29 5.83 -11.37 8.57
N ASP A 30 6.30 -12.28 9.41
CA ASP A 30 5.65 -13.58 9.62
C ASP A 30 4.44 -13.36 10.54
N VAL A 31 3.25 -13.71 10.04
CA VAL A 31 1.98 -13.53 10.75
C VAL A 31 1.28 -14.87 10.83
N GLU A 32 0.89 -15.27 12.04
CA GLU A 32 0.07 -16.47 12.22
C GLU A 32 -1.33 -16.27 11.59
N PRO A 33 -1.88 -17.26 10.87
CA PRO A 33 -3.12 -17.07 10.10
C PRO A 33 -4.31 -16.54 10.91
N HIS A 34 -4.41 -16.92 12.18
CA HIS A 34 -5.50 -16.48 13.07
C HIS A 34 -5.37 -15.02 13.52
N MET A 35 -4.17 -14.43 13.44
CA MET A 35 -3.88 -13.03 13.78
C MET A 35 -4.11 -12.07 12.60
N ILE A 36 -4.22 -12.60 11.38
CA ILE A 36 -4.41 -11.79 10.16
C ILE A 36 -5.63 -10.83 10.26
N PRO A 37 -6.82 -11.26 10.74
CA PRO A 37 -7.97 -10.37 10.84
C PRO A 37 -7.75 -9.21 11.82
N GLU A 38 -7.12 -9.47 12.96
CA GLU A 38 -6.83 -8.46 13.98
C GLU A 38 -5.84 -7.44 13.43
N LEU A 39 -4.73 -7.89 12.83
CA LEU A 39 -3.73 -7.01 12.25
C LEU A 39 -4.29 -6.17 11.09
N ALA A 40 -5.14 -6.76 10.25
CA ALA A 40 -5.84 -6.03 9.19
C ALA A 40 -6.78 -4.95 9.76
N ALA A 41 -7.47 -5.23 10.88
CA ALA A 41 -8.30 -4.25 11.56
C ALA A 41 -7.45 -3.10 12.13
N THR A 42 -6.30 -3.39 12.74
CA THR A 42 -5.37 -2.36 13.25
C THR A 42 -4.89 -1.45 12.12
N PHE A 43 -4.43 -1.99 10.99
CA PHE A 43 -4.02 -1.16 9.86
C PHE A 43 -5.16 -0.29 9.31
N ALA A 44 -6.39 -0.81 9.29
CA ALA A 44 -7.56 -0.05 8.87
C ALA A 44 -7.84 1.12 9.81
N GLU A 45 -7.84 0.87 11.12
CA GLU A 45 -8.08 1.87 12.16
C GLU A 45 -7.01 2.97 12.13
N GLN A 46 -5.73 2.59 12.09
CA GLN A 46 -4.63 3.56 12.04
C GLN A 46 -4.67 4.41 10.76
N ALA A 47 -4.98 3.79 9.61
CA ALA A 47 -5.17 4.52 8.36
C ALA A 47 -6.34 5.52 8.45
N GLU A 48 -7.45 5.15 9.11
CA GLU A 48 -8.61 6.01 9.27
C GLU A 48 -8.33 7.20 10.20
N ILE A 49 -7.72 6.95 11.36
CA ILE A 49 -7.34 7.99 12.32
C ILE A 49 -6.39 8.98 11.65
N LEU A 50 -5.32 8.48 11.03
CA LEU A 50 -4.32 9.32 10.39
C LEU A 50 -4.90 10.12 9.23
N SER A 51 -5.79 9.53 8.42
CA SER A 51 -6.49 10.25 7.34
C SER A 51 -7.30 11.45 7.87
N LYS A 52 -8.06 11.25 8.96
CA LYS A 52 -8.87 12.32 9.58
C LYS A 52 -8.00 13.46 10.12
N GLU A 53 -6.90 13.11 10.78
CA GLU A 53 -5.98 14.11 11.33
C GLU A 53 -5.23 14.87 10.24
N ILE A 54 -4.79 14.20 9.17
CA ILE A 54 -4.21 14.89 8.00
C ILE A 54 -5.21 15.88 7.39
N ASP A 55 -6.46 15.46 7.21
CA ASP A 55 -7.50 16.32 6.64
C ASP A 55 -7.83 17.53 7.53
N ARG A 56 -7.87 17.33 8.85
CA ARG A 56 -8.01 18.40 9.84
C ARG A 56 -6.82 19.36 9.77
N ALA A 57 -5.60 18.83 9.86
CA ALA A 57 -4.38 19.60 9.83
C ALA A 57 -4.26 20.44 8.54
N ARG A 58 -4.61 19.89 7.38
CA ARG A 58 -4.60 20.60 6.09
C ARG A 58 -5.53 21.82 6.09
N ARG A 59 -6.69 21.74 6.74
CA ARG A 59 -7.64 22.86 6.85
C ARG A 59 -7.23 23.87 7.91
N ASP A 60 -6.81 23.39 9.07
CA ASP A 60 -6.70 24.21 10.28
C ASP A 60 -5.33 24.87 10.40
N LEU A 61 -4.27 24.24 9.87
CA LEU A 61 -2.90 24.71 10.05
C LEU A 61 -2.33 25.44 8.83
N LYS A 62 -2.96 25.33 7.66
CA LYS A 62 -2.51 26.05 6.48
C LYS A 62 -2.65 27.56 6.71
N ILE A 63 -1.55 28.28 6.55
CA ILE A 63 -1.54 29.73 6.79
C ILE A 63 -2.07 30.42 5.54
N HIS A 64 -3.31 30.91 5.60
CA HIS A 64 -3.94 31.65 4.51
C HIS A 64 -3.59 33.14 4.51
N LYS A 65 -3.28 33.71 5.68
CA LYS A 65 -2.90 35.10 5.86
C LYS A 65 -1.67 35.19 6.75
N PRO A 66 -0.61 35.91 6.36
CA PRO A 66 0.53 36.18 7.23
C PRO A 66 0.09 36.87 8.52
N TRP A 67 0.76 36.59 9.63
CA TRP A 67 0.35 37.09 10.96
C TRP A 67 0.39 38.62 11.09
N LEU A 68 1.50 39.25 10.68
CA LEU A 68 1.70 40.70 10.78
C LEU A 68 1.79 41.41 9.42
N GLY A 69 1.73 40.69 8.30
CA GLY A 69 1.81 41.25 6.95
C GLY A 69 3.16 41.87 6.57
N ASP A 70 4.12 41.87 7.49
CA ASP A 70 5.49 42.27 7.23
C ASP A 70 6.23 41.24 6.35
N PRO A 71 7.36 41.61 5.71
CA PRO A 71 8.10 40.70 4.83
C PRO A 71 8.56 39.40 5.49
N VAL A 72 8.90 39.42 6.78
CA VAL A 72 9.35 38.23 7.53
C VAL A 72 8.17 37.30 7.78
N SER A 73 7.03 37.83 8.19
CA SER A 73 5.78 37.07 8.37
C SER A 73 5.31 36.43 7.07
N VAL A 74 5.42 37.13 5.95
CA VAL A 74 5.09 36.61 4.61
C VAL A 74 6.01 35.44 4.26
N GLU A 75 7.32 35.61 4.45
CA GLU A 75 8.29 34.57 4.13
C GLU A 75 8.17 33.35 5.05
N ALA A 76 7.93 33.56 6.34
CA ALA A 76 7.68 32.49 7.30
C ALA A 76 6.42 31.68 6.94
N ALA A 77 5.33 32.35 6.56
CA ALA A 77 4.11 31.68 6.10
C ALA A 77 4.36 30.86 4.82
N ARG A 78 5.14 31.41 3.87
CA ARG A 78 5.52 30.73 2.64
C ARG A 78 6.36 29.47 2.91
N LEU A 79 7.38 29.57 3.76
CA LEU A 79 8.25 28.44 4.12
C LEU A 79 7.48 27.36 4.87
N PHE A 80 6.64 27.75 5.84
CA PHE A 80 5.78 26.82 6.55
C PHE A 80 4.88 26.05 5.59
N ASN A 81 4.10 26.75 4.76
CA ASN A 81 3.17 26.10 3.83
C ASN A 81 3.90 25.23 2.80
N LYS A 82 5.11 25.61 2.37
CA LYS A 82 5.96 24.78 1.50
C LYS A 82 6.23 23.42 2.14
N HIS A 83 6.79 23.40 3.34
CA HIS A 83 7.15 22.14 4.01
C HIS A 83 5.94 21.39 4.59
N PHE A 84 4.82 22.08 4.82
CA PHE A 84 3.62 21.48 5.38
C PHE A 84 2.71 20.86 4.31
N THR A 85 2.37 21.58 3.23
CA THR A 85 1.39 21.12 2.22
C THR A 85 1.85 21.20 0.77
N ASP A 86 2.69 22.17 0.40
CA ASP A 86 2.83 22.55 -1.02
C ASP A 86 3.97 21.81 -1.75
N ASP A 87 4.96 21.28 -1.01
CA ASP A 87 6.07 20.49 -1.57
C ASP A 87 5.69 19.01 -1.73
N ALA A 88 6.31 18.32 -2.69
CA ALA A 88 6.11 16.88 -2.93
C ALA A 88 6.53 16.05 -1.70
N LEU A 89 7.60 16.47 -1.02
CA LEU A 89 8.08 15.87 0.23
C LEU A 89 7.54 16.61 1.47
N SER A 90 6.43 17.34 1.34
CA SER A 90 5.79 17.99 2.47
C SER A 90 5.25 16.97 3.47
N LEU A 91 5.13 17.37 4.73
CA LEU A 91 4.62 16.52 5.81
C LEU A 91 3.28 15.87 5.45
N VAL A 92 2.33 16.65 4.92
CA VAL A 92 1.01 16.13 4.52
C VAL A 92 1.13 15.07 3.44
N ASN A 93 2.00 15.27 2.44
CA ASN A 93 2.18 14.30 1.36
C ASN A 93 2.84 13.01 1.83
N VAL A 94 3.88 13.10 2.67
CA VAL A 94 4.55 11.92 3.25
C VAL A 94 3.58 11.11 4.11
N LEU A 95 2.80 11.77 4.98
CA LEU A 95 1.81 11.08 5.81
C LEU A 95 0.68 10.47 4.97
N THR A 96 0.29 11.12 3.87
CA THR A 96 -0.71 10.57 2.94
C THR A 96 -0.19 9.31 2.25
N GLN A 97 1.10 9.26 1.89
CA GLN A 97 1.73 8.05 1.35
C GLN A 97 1.73 6.91 2.37
N LEU A 98 2.08 7.20 3.63
CA LEU A 98 2.03 6.22 4.72
C LEU A 98 0.62 5.64 4.93
N VAL A 99 -0.42 6.47 4.86
CA VAL A 99 -1.82 5.99 4.87
C VAL A 99 -2.09 5.03 3.71
N GLY A 100 -1.55 5.34 2.53
CA GLY A 100 -1.62 4.46 1.36
C GLY A 100 -0.96 3.10 1.62
N GLU A 101 0.21 3.09 2.26
CA GLU A 101 0.94 1.88 2.64
C GLU A 101 0.14 1.03 3.64
N TYR A 102 -0.45 1.63 4.69
CA TYR A 102 -1.32 0.90 5.62
C TYR A 102 -2.52 0.25 4.92
N LYS A 103 -3.15 0.94 3.97
CA LYS A 103 -4.25 0.37 3.18
C LYS A 103 -3.74 -0.79 2.31
N ALA A 104 -2.60 -0.64 1.66
CA ALA A 104 -2.01 -1.70 0.84
C ALA A 104 -1.66 -2.95 1.67
N HIS A 105 -1.09 -2.77 2.87
CA HIS A 105 -0.80 -3.87 3.79
C HIS A 105 -2.06 -4.58 4.26
N ARG A 106 -3.13 -3.84 4.57
CA ARG A 106 -4.44 -4.43 4.89
C ARG A 106 -4.97 -5.30 3.76
N GLU A 107 -4.95 -4.81 2.52
CA GLU A 107 -5.41 -5.57 1.36
C GLU A 107 -4.55 -6.83 1.13
N ALA A 108 -3.24 -6.73 1.31
CA ALA A 108 -2.33 -7.87 1.21
C ALA A 108 -2.63 -8.95 2.28
N LEU A 109 -2.91 -8.54 3.51
CA LEU A 109 -3.32 -9.41 4.62
C LEU A 109 -4.66 -10.10 4.31
N MET A 110 -5.66 -9.35 3.84
CA MET A 110 -6.96 -9.94 3.46
C MET A 110 -6.84 -10.94 2.30
N ALA A 111 -5.99 -10.64 1.31
CA ALA A 111 -5.71 -11.57 0.22
C ALA A 111 -4.99 -12.84 0.72
N ALA A 112 -4.09 -12.72 1.69
CA ALA A 112 -3.45 -13.86 2.33
C ALA A 112 -4.45 -14.72 3.11
N ALA A 113 -5.31 -14.13 3.94
CA ALA A 113 -6.37 -14.84 4.67
C ALA A 113 -7.28 -15.65 3.73
N LYS A 114 -7.70 -15.04 2.61
CA LYS A 114 -8.54 -15.73 1.61
C LYS A 114 -7.84 -16.96 1.03
N ARG A 115 -6.53 -16.87 0.75
CA ARG A 115 -5.74 -18.00 0.24
C ARG A 115 -5.62 -19.11 1.28
N TYR A 116 -5.36 -18.78 2.56
CA TYR A 116 -5.30 -19.76 3.63
C TYR A 116 -6.62 -20.54 3.77
N ASN A 117 -7.75 -19.83 3.83
CA ASN A 117 -9.06 -20.47 3.95
C ASN A 117 -9.38 -21.40 2.76
N MET A 118 -9.02 -21.01 1.54
CA MET A 118 -9.21 -21.86 0.35
C MET A 118 -8.35 -23.14 0.41
N THR A 119 -7.10 -23.03 0.85
CA THR A 119 -6.19 -24.19 0.99
C THR A 119 -6.68 -25.14 2.07
N GLU A 120 -7.13 -24.63 3.23
CA GLU A 120 -7.71 -25.44 4.30
C GLU A 120 -8.96 -26.20 3.84
N HIS A 121 -9.87 -25.53 3.15
CA HIS A 121 -11.06 -26.20 2.57
C HIS A 121 -10.68 -27.28 1.56
N THR A 122 -9.65 -27.05 0.75
CA THR A 122 -9.19 -28.03 -0.25
C THR A 122 -8.54 -29.25 0.44
N ASN A 123 -7.72 -29.01 1.46
CA ASN A 123 -7.08 -30.07 2.23
C ASN A 123 -8.10 -30.90 3.04
N ALA A 124 -9.07 -30.24 3.67
CA ALA A 124 -10.17 -30.90 4.37
C ALA A 124 -10.97 -31.80 3.43
N ALA A 125 -11.33 -31.31 2.23
CA ALA A 125 -12.04 -32.10 1.22
C ALA A 125 -11.23 -33.30 0.70
N LEU A 126 -9.90 -33.16 0.58
CA LEU A 126 -9.02 -34.26 0.20
C LEU A 126 -8.86 -35.30 1.32
N LEU A 127 -8.80 -34.86 2.58
CA LEU A 127 -8.76 -35.73 3.76
C LEU A 127 -10.07 -36.50 3.94
N GLU A 128 -11.22 -35.84 3.82
CA GLU A 128 -12.54 -36.51 3.85
C GLU A 128 -12.67 -37.56 2.74
N ARG A 129 -12.12 -37.29 1.56
CA ARG A 129 -12.13 -38.22 0.42
C ARG A 129 -11.09 -39.33 0.53
N GLY A 130 -10.03 -39.13 1.32
CA GLY A 130 -8.99 -40.14 1.60
C GLY A 130 -9.33 -41.05 2.79
N LEU A 131 -10.20 -40.60 3.71
CA LEU A 131 -10.66 -41.34 4.88
C LEU A 131 -11.91 -42.20 4.61
N SER A 132 -12.43 -42.21 3.38
CA SER A 132 -13.59 -43.02 2.96
C SER A 132 -13.22 -44.38 2.34
N LEU A 133 -12.11 -45.01 2.73
CA LEU A 133 -11.68 -46.33 2.29
C LEU A 133 -11.73 -47.37 3.42
#